data_AF-A0A3M1PLV1-F1
#
_entry.id   AF-A0A3M1PLV1-F1
#
_cell.length_a   1.000
_cell.length_b   1.000
_cell.length_c   1.000
_cell.angle_alpha   90.00
_cell.angle_beta   90.00
_cell.angle_gamma   90.00
#
_symmetry.space_group_name_H-M   'P 1'
#
loop_
_entity.id
_entity.type
_entity.pdbx_description
1 polymer ?
#
loop_
_entity_poly.entity_id
_entity_poly.type
_entity_poly.pdbx_seq_one_letter_code
_entity_poly.pdbx_strand_id
1 'polypeptide(L)'
;VRGLEEAITQSGIPIVGTVIWGVALLGAIALLSRRRGRWLWGVNLAAMALMLMLFVFPLLNILDVHRQLPLRQLAAEIVAQQQPNEPIMMAGLHKPSLVFYGHRPIFFAQRQETAIAYIRRQSRGQGDPPSMLVVGLGYKIEDLKLPPDRMTLLAEAGKYDLVRLQLPVSLPPQSN
;
A
#
# COMPACT_ATOMS: atom_id res chain seq x y z
N VAL A 1 0.94 7.13 -3.10
CA VAL A 1 -0.03 6.52 -2.14
C VAL A 1 -1.08 7.58 -1.92
N ARG A 2 -2.35 7.34 -2.24
CA ARG A 2 -3.40 8.34 -1.99
C ARG A 2 -3.38 8.71 -0.50
N GLY A 3 -3.44 10.00 -0.19
CA GLY A 3 -3.45 10.52 1.19
C GLY A 3 -2.13 10.53 1.96
N LEU A 4 -1.02 9.95 1.44
CA LEU A 4 0.25 9.94 2.18
C LEU A 4 0.86 11.34 2.33
N GLU A 5 0.81 12.14 1.26
CA GLU A 5 1.31 13.52 1.31
C GLU A 5 0.53 14.35 2.33
N GLU A 6 -0.79 14.22 2.30
CA GLU A 6 -1.69 14.87 3.25
C GLU A 6 -1.47 14.39 4.69
N ALA A 7 -1.24 13.09 4.92
CA ALA A 7 -0.91 12.57 6.22
C ALA A 7 0.44 13.11 6.75
N ILE A 8 1.44 13.26 5.88
CA ILE A 8 2.73 13.84 6.25
C ILE A 8 2.59 15.33 6.57
N THR A 9 1.86 16.09 5.75
CA THR A 9 1.68 17.54 5.98
C THR A 9 0.84 17.82 7.22
N GLN A 10 -0.26 17.09 7.44
CA GLN A 10 -1.10 17.22 8.62
C GLN A 10 -0.43 16.75 9.92
N SER A 11 0.53 15.82 9.84
CA SER A 11 1.24 15.31 11.03
C SER A 11 2.11 16.36 11.74
N GLY A 12 2.43 17.49 11.09
CA GLY A 12 3.32 18.52 11.64
C GLY A 12 4.79 18.09 11.73
N ILE A 13 5.13 16.85 11.36
CA ILE A 13 6.50 16.32 11.39
C ILE A 13 7.50 17.21 10.62
N PRO A 14 7.19 17.73 9.41
CA PRO A 14 8.07 18.67 8.70
C PRO A 14 8.44 19.92 9.52
N ILE A 15 7.49 20.45 10.30
CA ILE A 15 7.71 21.63 11.14
C ILE A 15 8.65 21.28 12.29
N VAL A 16 8.45 20.13 12.94
CA VAL A 16 9.31 19.64 14.02
C VAL A 16 10.76 19.52 13.58
N GLY A 17 11.01 18.92 12.40
CA GLY A 17 12.36 18.81 11.85
C GLY A 17 13.01 20.18 11.60
N THR A 18 12.24 21.12 11.06
CA THR A 18 12.71 22.50 10.82
C THR A 18 13.06 23.22 12.12
N VAL A 19 12.24 23.07 13.16
CA VAL A 19 12.47 23.68 14.48
C VAL A 19 13.72 23.10 15.15
N ILE A 20 13.91 21.78 15.11
CA ILE A 20 15.09 21.11 15.71
C ILE A 20 16.38 21.67 15.11
N TRP A 21 16.48 21.72 13.78
CA TRP A 21 17.66 22.23 13.11
C TRP A 21 17.81 23.76 13.26
N GLY A 22 16.71 24.51 13.29
CA GLY A 22 16.72 25.94 13.55
C GLY A 22 17.29 26.28 14.93
N VAL A 23 16.84 25.59 15.97
CA VAL A 23 17.37 25.75 17.34
C VAL A 23 18.83 25.32 17.42
N ALA A 24 19.19 24.20 16.78
CA ALA A 24 20.57 23.72 16.74
C ALA A 24 21.51 24.74 16.05
N LEU A 25 21.07 25.34 14.95
CA LEU A 25 21.82 26.38 14.22
C LEU A 25 22.03 27.62 15.09
N LEU A 26 20.98 28.13 15.75
CA LEU A 26 21.09 29.26 16.67
C LEU A 26 22.03 28.95 17.85
N GLY A 27 21.94 27.74 18.41
CA GLY A 27 22.84 27.28 19.46
C GLY A 27 24.30 27.21 18.98
N ALA A 28 24.54 26.74 17.76
CA ALA A 28 25.87 26.68 17.16
C ALA A 28 26.47 28.09 16.96
N ILE A 29 25.68 29.03 16.43
CA ILE A 29 26.09 30.45 16.28
C ILE A 29 26.47 31.03 17.65
N ALA A 30 25.63 30.85 18.68
CA ALA A 30 25.89 31.37 20.02
C ALA A 30 27.18 30.79 20.64
N LEU A 31 27.44 29.49 20.44
CA LEU A 31 28.66 28.83 20.93
C LEU A 31 29.92 29.33 20.20
N LEU A 32 29.84 29.53 18.89
CA LEU A 32 30.94 30.08 18.09
C LEU A 32 31.27 31.52 18.51
N SER A 33 30.25 32.36 18.70
CA SER A 33 30.42 33.75 19.17
C SER A 33 31.08 33.82 20.55
N ARG A 34 30.89 32.81 21.40
CA ARG A 34 31.53 32.69 22.72
C ARG A 34 32.85 31.90 22.70
N ARG A 35 33.38 31.58 21.51
CA ARG A 35 34.59 30.75 21.29
C ARG A 35 34.56 29.39 22.00
N ARG A 36 33.38 28.83 22.23
CA ARG A 36 33.16 27.51 22.86
C ARG A 36 32.96 26.40 21.82
N GLY A 37 33.76 26.40 20.76
CA GLY A 37 33.62 25.48 19.61
C GLY A 37 33.62 23.98 19.97
N ARG A 38 34.26 23.60 21.08
CA ARG A 38 34.25 22.20 21.57
C ARG A 38 32.84 21.67 21.86
N TRP A 39 31.88 22.52 22.20
CA TRP A 39 30.50 22.13 22.49
C TRP A 39 29.63 21.94 21.24
N LEU A 40 30.12 22.29 20.04
CA LEU A 40 29.38 22.11 18.79
C LEU A 40 29.03 20.64 18.53
N TRP A 41 29.94 19.72 18.88
CA TRP A 41 29.68 18.29 18.80
C TRP A 41 28.50 17.86 19.68
N GLY A 42 28.39 18.41 20.89
CA GLY A 42 27.28 18.13 21.79
C GLY A 42 25.94 18.63 21.24
N VAL A 43 25.92 19.86 20.71
CA VAL A 43 24.71 20.41 20.06
C VAL A 43 24.30 19.61 18.83
N ASN A 44 25.25 19.24 17.97
CA ASN A 44 24.96 18.44 16.78
C ASN A 44 24.44 17.04 17.15
N LEU A 45 25.08 16.37 18.11
CA LEU A 45 24.66 15.05 18.56
C LEU A 45 23.26 15.09 19.19
N ALA A 46 22.99 16.11 20.01
CA ALA A 46 21.66 16.32 20.59
C ALA A 46 20.60 16.59 19.52
N ALA A 47 20.89 17.47 18.56
CA ALA A 47 19.99 17.76 17.45
C ALA A 47 19.72 16.52 16.59
N MET A 48 20.75 15.72 16.31
CA MET A 48 20.61 14.47 15.58
C MET A 48 19.75 13.45 16.34
N ALA A 49 19.98 13.28 17.64
CA ALA A 49 19.18 12.39 18.47
C ALA A 49 17.70 12.81 18.49
N LEU A 50 17.43 14.11 18.66
CA LEU A 50 16.07 14.67 18.58
C LEU A 50 15.45 14.47 17.19
N MET A 51 16.22 14.67 16.12
CA MET A 51 15.76 14.43 14.74
C MET A 51 15.37 12.96 14.54
N LEU A 52 16.15 12.02 15.03
CA LEU A 52 15.82 10.60 14.92
C LEU A 52 14.53 10.26 15.69
N MET A 53 14.43 10.73 16.93
CA MET A 53 13.30 10.40 17.81
C MET A 53 12.00 11.09 17.42
N LEU A 54 12.05 12.37 17.05
CA LEU A 54 10.86 13.20 16.87
C LEU A 54 10.47 13.41 15.41
N PHE A 55 11.37 13.12 14.46
CA PHE A 55 11.08 13.23 13.03
C PHE A 55 11.15 11.88 12.34
N VAL A 56 12.30 11.20 12.40
CA VAL A 56 12.53 10.00 11.58
C VAL A 56 11.65 8.82 12.01
N PHE A 57 11.64 8.45 13.29
CA PHE A 57 10.81 7.32 13.75
C PHE A 57 9.29 7.56 13.57
N PRO A 58 8.74 8.74 13.91
CA PRO A 58 7.34 9.04 13.62
C PRO A 58 7.02 8.99 12.12
N LEU A 59 7.91 9.51 11.27
CA LEU A 59 7.72 9.46 9.82
C LEU A 59 7.73 8.01 9.29
N LEU A 60 8.64 7.18 9.78
CA LEU A 60 8.69 5.75 9.45
C LEU A 60 7.39 5.04 9.85
N ASN A 61 6.81 5.38 11.00
CA ASN A 61 5.55 4.81 11.45
C ASN A 61 4.39 5.20 10.50
N ILE A 62 4.27 6.48 10.13
CA ILE A 62 3.26 6.93 9.15
C ILE A 62 3.41 6.18 7.83
N LEU A 63 4.64 6.07 7.33
CA LEU A 63 4.94 5.34 6.10
C LEU A 63 4.59 3.86 6.20
N ASP A 64 4.87 3.23 7.34
CA ASP A 64 4.59 1.82 7.56
C ASP A 64 3.08 1.56 7.63
N VAL A 65 2.34 2.38 8.38
CA VAL A 65 0.87 2.33 8.43
C VAL A 65 0.28 2.46 7.03
N HIS A 66 0.69 3.46 6.25
CA HIS A 66 0.19 3.67 4.89
C HIS A 66 0.55 2.55 3.91
N ARG A 67 1.57 1.73 4.22
CA ARG A 67 1.99 0.59 3.40
C ARG A 67 1.34 -0.72 3.81
N GLN A 68 1.17 -0.96 5.11
CA GLN A 68 0.70 -2.23 5.65
C GLN A 68 -0.80 -2.24 5.97
N LEU A 69 -1.34 -1.16 6.52
CA LEU A 69 -2.74 -1.08 6.95
C LEU A 69 -3.72 -1.40 5.81
N PRO A 70 -3.53 -0.89 4.58
CA PRO A 70 -4.45 -1.21 3.49
C PRO A 70 -4.52 -2.70 3.18
N LEU A 71 -3.39 -3.41 3.26
CA LEU A 71 -3.34 -4.85 2.99
C LEU A 71 -4.01 -5.67 4.11
N ARG A 72 -3.95 -5.19 5.36
CA ARG A 72 -4.66 -5.81 6.49
C ARG A 72 -6.17 -5.62 6.36
N GLN A 73 -6.60 -4.41 5.99
CA GLN A 73 -8.02 -4.11 5.76
C GLN A 73 -8.57 -4.97 4.61
N LEU A 74 -7.87 -5.05 3.47
CA LEU A 74 -8.30 -5.92 2.36
C LEU A 74 -8.30 -7.39 2.72
N ALA A 75 -7.32 -7.86 3.50
CA ALA A 75 -7.33 -9.24 3.98
C ALA A 75 -8.59 -9.54 4.81
N ALA A 76 -8.98 -8.62 5.71
CA ALA A 76 -10.20 -8.76 6.49
C ALA A 76 -11.46 -8.74 5.59
N GLU A 77 -11.53 -7.85 4.62
CA GLU A 77 -12.64 -7.78 3.66
C GLU A 77 -12.74 -9.04 2.79
N ILE A 78 -11.60 -9.58 2.33
CA ILE A 78 -11.58 -10.86 1.61
C ILE A 78 -12.17 -11.96 2.48
N VAL A 79 -11.76 -12.07 3.75
CA VAL A 79 -12.28 -13.09 4.66
C VAL A 79 -13.78 -12.92 4.92
N ALA A 80 -14.25 -11.68 5.05
CA ALA A 80 -15.65 -11.37 5.31
C ALA A 80 -16.57 -11.60 4.09
N GLN A 81 -16.08 -11.27 2.89
CA GLN A 81 -16.89 -11.26 1.67
C GLN A 81 -16.78 -12.55 0.86
N GLN A 82 -15.70 -13.32 1.01
CA GLN A 82 -15.43 -14.51 0.19
C GLN A 82 -16.54 -15.56 0.32
N GLN A 83 -17.09 -15.97 -0.82
CA GLN A 83 -18.04 -17.08 -0.90
C GLN A 83 -17.33 -18.45 -0.83
N PRO A 84 -18.02 -19.53 -0.45
CA PRO A 84 -17.44 -20.88 -0.43
C PRO A 84 -16.80 -21.24 -1.78
N ASN A 85 -15.55 -21.68 -1.76
CA ASN A 85 -14.75 -22.04 -2.94
C ASN A 85 -14.52 -20.89 -3.95
N GLU A 86 -14.82 -19.64 -3.59
CA GLU A 86 -14.56 -18.48 -4.45
C GLU A 86 -13.04 -18.22 -4.56
N PRO A 87 -12.45 -18.29 -5.77
CA PRO A 87 -11.02 -18.11 -5.97
C PRO A 87 -10.66 -16.65 -5.79
N ILE A 88 -9.48 -16.43 -5.23
CA ILE A 88 -8.92 -15.09 -5.03
C ILE A 88 -7.70 -14.95 -5.93
N MET A 89 -7.65 -13.87 -6.70
CA MET A 89 -6.49 -13.50 -7.50
C MET A 89 -6.01 -12.11 -7.12
N MET A 90 -4.69 -11.93 -7.05
CA MET A 90 -4.06 -10.63 -7.03
C MET A 90 -3.51 -10.27 -8.42
N ALA A 91 -3.98 -9.16 -8.99
CA ALA A 91 -3.59 -8.66 -10.30
C ALA A 91 -2.46 -7.62 -10.21
N GLY A 92 -1.43 -7.84 -11.02
CA GLY A 92 -0.39 -6.86 -11.32
C GLY A 92 0.67 -6.67 -10.24
N LEU A 93 0.62 -7.41 -9.13
CA LEU A 93 1.58 -7.29 -8.05
C LEU A 93 1.56 -8.54 -7.15
N HIS A 94 2.68 -8.82 -6.49
CA HIS A 94 2.81 -9.90 -5.53
C HIS A 94 2.99 -9.34 -4.11
N LYS A 95 1.93 -9.37 -3.28
CA LYS A 95 2.01 -9.09 -1.83
C LYS A 95 1.70 -10.35 -1.01
N PRO A 96 2.73 -11.08 -0.56
CA PRO A 96 2.51 -12.28 0.28
C PRO A 96 1.86 -11.93 1.62
N SER A 97 1.95 -10.67 2.08
CA SER A 97 1.26 -10.18 3.27
C SER A 97 -0.26 -10.35 3.20
N LEU A 98 -0.86 -10.33 2.00
CA LEU A 98 -2.29 -10.55 1.84
C LEU A 98 -2.68 -12.00 2.17
N VAL A 99 -1.84 -12.97 1.80
CA VAL A 99 -2.00 -14.38 2.19
C VAL A 99 -1.76 -14.55 3.69
N PHE A 100 -0.73 -13.89 4.24
CA PHE A 100 -0.41 -13.97 5.66
C PHE A 100 -1.55 -13.49 6.56
N TYR A 101 -2.13 -12.32 6.27
CA TYR A 101 -3.23 -11.79 7.10
C TYR A 101 -4.58 -12.45 6.80
N GLY A 102 -4.85 -12.78 5.53
CA GLY A 102 -6.13 -13.37 5.11
C GLY A 102 -6.24 -14.87 5.38
N HIS A 103 -5.11 -15.57 5.54
CA HIS A 103 -5.06 -17.04 5.67
C HIS A 103 -5.81 -17.79 4.55
N ARG A 104 -5.91 -17.18 3.36
CA ARG A 104 -6.52 -17.75 2.16
C ARG A 104 -5.47 -17.93 1.06
N PRO A 105 -5.57 -18.98 0.23
CA PRO A 105 -4.74 -19.11 -0.95
C PRO A 105 -5.11 -18.00 -1.96
N ILE A 106 -4.10 -17.30 -2.47
CA ILE A 106 -4.27 -16.22 -3.45
C ILE A 106 -3.40 -16.54 -4.65
N PHE A 107 -4.01 -16.55 -5.84
CA PHE A 107 -3.25 -16.66 -7.09
C PHE A 107 -2.65 -15.31 -7.44
N PHE A 108 -1.33 -15.24 -7.64
CA PHE A 108 -0.67 -13.98 -7.97
C PHE A 108 -0.35 -13.91 -9.46
N ALA A 109 -1.01 -12.99 -10.15
CA ALA A 109 -0.75 -12.70 -11.55
C ALA A 109 0.01 -11.39 -11.68
N GLN A 110 1.34 -11.43 -11.72
CA GLN A 110 2.16 -10.21 -11.84
C GLN A 110 2.01 -9.52 -13.21
N ARG A 111 1.78 -10.31 -14.25
CA ARG A 111 1.58 -9.85 -15.63
C ARG A 111 0.11 -9.96 -16.05
N GLN A 112 -0.31 -9.07 -16.94
CA GLN A 112 -1.67 -9.01 -17.46
C GLN A 112 -2.05 -10.31 -18.19
N GLU A 113 -1.16 -10.84 -19.03
CA GLU A 113 -1.43 -12.08 -19.78
C GLU A 113 -1.71 -13.26 -18.83
N THR A 114 -0.98 -13.33 -17.71
CA THR A 114 -1.17 -14.36 -16.67
C THR A 114 -2.51 -14.19 -15.96
N ALA A 115 -2.92 -12.95 -15.68
CA ALA A 115 -4.21 -12.65 -15.06
C ALA A 115 -5.37 -13.04 -16.00
N ILE A 116 -5.30 -12.64 -17.27
CA ILE A 116 -6.29 -12.98 -18.30
C ILE A 116 -6.38 -14.50 -18.50
N ALA A 117 -5.24 -15.20 -18.57
CA ALA A 117 -5.21 -16.64 -18.72
C ALA A 117 -5.86 -17.36 -17.53
N TYR A 118 -5.60 -16.88 -16.30
CA TYR A 118 -6.22 -17.42 -15.09
C TYR A 118 -7.72 -17.20 -15.05
N ILE A 119 -8.19 -15.97 -15.32
CA ILE A 119 -9.63 -15.66 -15.39
C ILE A 119 -10.31 -16.53 -16.45
N ARG A 120 -9.72 -16.65 -17.65
CA ARG A 120 -10.25 -17.49 -18.74
C ARG A 120 -10.36 -18.96 -18.35
N ARG A 121 -9.39 -19.48 -17.58
CA ARG A 121 -9.43 -20.84 -17.06
C ARG A 121 -10.61 -21.03 -16.11
N GLN A 122 -10.85 -20.08 -15.21
CA GLN A 122 -11.99 -20.13 -14.28
C GLN A 122 -13.33 -19.98 -15.01
N SER A 123 -13.44 -19.13 -16.03
CA SER A 123 -14.64 -19.01 -16.86
C SER A 123 -15.00 -20.28 -17.66
N ARG A 124 -14.03 -21.17 -17.90
CA ARG A 124 -14.21 -22.39 -18.72
C ARG A 124 -14.44 -23.66 -17.90
N GLY A 125 -14.19 -23.62 -16.59
CA GLY A 125 -14.39 -24.78 -15.72
C GLY A 125 -15.87 -25.13 -15.62
N GLN A 126 -16.23 -26.40 -15.85
CA GLN A 126 -17.61 -26.92 -15.71
C GLN A 126 -18.07 -27.07 -14.25
N GLY A 127 -17.32 -26.55 -13.29
CA GLY A 127 -17.65 -26.55 -11.87
C GLY A 127 -17.47 -25.15 -11.31
N ASP A 128 -18.53 -24.67 -10.68
CA ASP A 128 -18.63 -23.38 -10.00
C ASP A 128 -17.34 -23.03 -9.24
N PRO A 129 -16.90 -21.77 -9.39
CA PRO A 129 -17.61 -20.71 -8.67
C PRO A 129 -18.21 -19.63 -9.59
N PRO A 130 -19.34 -19.03 -9.18
CA PRO A 130 -20.09 -18.07 -10.00
C PRO A 130 -19.40 -16.71 -10.05
N SER A 131 -18.38 -16.51 -9.21
CA SER A 131 -17.60 -15.31 -9.13
C SER A 131 -16.17 -15.59 -8.69
N MET A 132 -15.32 -14.59 -8.81
CA MET A 132 -14.00 -14.58 -8.19
C MET A 132 -13.71 -13.22 -7.55
N LEU A 133 -12.87 -13.23 -6.53
CA LEU A 133 -12.32 -12.00 -5.96
C LEU A 133 -11.03 -11.62 -6.69
N VAL A 134 -10.97 -10.38 -7.16
CA VAL A 134 -9.79 -9.79 -7.79
C VAL A 134 -9.32 -8.63 -6.92
N VAL A 135 -8.09 -8.71 -6.46
CA VAL A 135 -7.42 -7.65 -5.69
C VAL A 135 -6.30 -7.11 -6.54
N GLY A 136 -6.14 -5.80 -6.62
CA GLY A 136 -5.08 -5.23 -7.44
C GLY A 136 -4.93 -3.75 -7.20
N LEU A 137 -3.95 -3.15 -7.85
CA LEU A 137 -3.92 -1.70 -7.96
C LEU A 137 -5.07 -1.30 -8.91
N GLY A 138 -5.88 -0.29 -8.59
CA GLY A 138 -7.04 0.06 -9.40
C GLY A 138 -6.76 0.17 -10.90
N TYR A 139 -5.72 0.94 -11.26
CA TYR A 139 -5.27 1.06 -12.65
C TYR A 139 -4.86 -0.28 -13.30
N LYS A 140 -4.30 -1.23 -12.53
CA LYS A 140 -3.93 -2.55 -13.05
C LYS A 140 -5.13 -3.48 -13.21
N ILE A 141 -6.22 -3.23 -12.48
CA ILE A 141 -7.50 -3.92 -12.70
C ILE A 141 -8.16 -3.36 -13.95
N GLU A 142 -8.13 -2.04 -14.13
CA GLU A 142 -8.62 -1.35 -15.34
C GLU A 142 -7.86 -1.82 -16.59
N ASP A 143 -6.54 -2.01 -16.51
CA ASP A 143 -5.71 -2.53 -17.60
C ASP A 143 -6.19 -3.89 -18.11
N LEU A 144 -6.82 -4.72 -17.26
CA LEU A 144 -7.39 -6.02 -17.67
C LEU A 144 -8.57 -5.88 -18.64
N LYS A 145 -9.12 -4.66 -18.81
CA LYS A 145 -10.27 -4.35 -19.66
C LYS A 145 -11.45 -5.28 -19.40
N LEU A 146 -11.68 -5.54 -18.12
CA LEU A 146 -12.77 -6.38 -17.67
C LEU A 146 -14.11 -5.65 -17.85
N PRO A 147 -15.19 -6.36 -18.23
CA PRO A 147 -16.49 -5.74 -18.46
C PRO A 147 -17.01 -5.11 -17.15
N PRO A 148 -17.31 -3.80 -17.13
CA PRO A 148 -17.71 -3.10 -15.90
C PRO A 148 -19.06 -3.59 -15.35
N ASP A 149 -19.93 -4.12 -16.21
CA ASP A 149 -21.21 -4.76 -15.84
C ASP A 149 -21.04 -6.07 -15.06
N ARG A 150 -19.87 -6.70 -15.17
CA ARG A 150 -19.53 -7.94 -14.46
C ARG A 150 -18.67 -7.70 -13.22
N MET A 151 -18.35 -6.44 -12.93
CA MET A 151 -17.49 -6.04 -11.83
C MET A 151 -18.29 -5.33 -10.75
N THR A 152 -18.09 -5.75 -9.51
CA THR A 152 -18.65 -5.08 -8.34
C THR A 152 -17.52 -4.74 -7.38
N LEU A 153 -17.29 -3.45 -7.16
CA LEU A 153 -16.35 -2.99 -6.15
C LEU A 153 -16.87 -3.36 -4.76
N LEU A 154 -16.09 -4.12 -4.00
CA LEU A 154 -16.44 -4.54 -2.64
C LEU A 154 -15.78 -3.64 -1.59
N ALA A 155 -14.51 -3.29 -1.80
CA ALA A 155 -13.76 -2.45 -0.88
C ALA A 155 -12.61 -1.73 -1.58
N GLU A 156 -12.26 -0.56 -1.06
CA GLU A 156 -11.06 0.19 -1.42
C GLU A 156 -10.18 0.36 -0.18
N ALA A 157 -8.89 0.07 -0.30
CA ALA A 157 -7.93 0.39 0.75
C ALA A 157 -6.65 0.97 0.15
N GLY A 158 -6.43 2.26 0.39
CA GLY A 158 -5.26 3.00 -0.07
C GLY A 158 -5.17 3.10 -1.59
N LYS A 159 -4.44 2.19 -2.22
CA LYS A 159 -4.24 2.14 -3.69
C LYS A 159 -4.73 0.84 -4.32
N TYR A 160 -5.36 0.00 -3.51
CA TYR A 160 -5.80 -1.32 -3.92
C TYR A 160 -7.30 -1.39 -3.83
N ASP A 161 -7.87 -2.06 -4.83
CA ASP A 161 -9.30 -2.28 -4.92
C ASP A 161 -9.55 -3.78 -4.81
N LEU A 162 -10.60 -4.14 -4.09
CA LEU A 162 -11.15 -5.49 -4.03
C LEU A 162 -12.43 -5.49 -4.86
N VAL A 163 -12.40 -6.21 -5.97
CA VAL A 163 -13.51 -6.30 -6.91
C VAL A 163 -13.98 -7.75 -6.99
N ARG A 164 -15.28 -7.96 -6.93
CA ARG A 164 -15.91 -9.22 -7.32
C ARG A 164 -16.17 -9.21 -8.81
N LEU A 165 -15.67 -10.22 -9.50
CA LEU A 165 -15.89 -10.46 -10.92
C LEU A 165 -16.84 -11.64 -11.08
N GLN A 166 -17.99 -11.42 -11.72
CA GLN A 166 -18.93 -12.50 -12.04
C GLN A 166 -18.42 -13.31 -13.22
N LEU A 167 -18.49 -14.64 -13.11
CA LEU A 167 -18.10 -15.60 -14.13
C LEU A 167 -19.37 -16.24 -14.75
N PRO A 168 -19.32 -16.68 -16.03
CA PRO A 168 -18.20 -16.56 -16.96
C PRO A 168 -18.08 -15.13 -17.53
N VAL A 169 -16.83 -14.72 -17.81
CA VAL A 169 -16.54 -13.42 -18.45
C VAL A 169 -15.88 -13.60 -19.82
N SER A 170 -16.34 -12.83 -20.79
CA SER A 170 -15.75 -12.72 -22.13
C SER A 170 -14.60 -11.73 -22.12
N LEU A 171 -13.37 -12.21 -22.23
CA LEU A 171 -12.16 -11.37 -22.25
C LEU A 171 -11.73 -11.07 -23.68
N PRO A 172 -11.15 -9.90 -23.97
CA PRO A 172 -10.58 -9.60 -25.27
C PRO A 172 -9.52 -10.65 -25.68
N PRO A 173 -9.34 -10.87 -27.00
CA PRO A 173 -8.27 -11.73 -27.50
C PRO A 173 -6.91 -11.19 -27.06
N GLN A 174 -5.97 -12.09 -26.73
CA GLN A 174 -4.62 -11.68 -26.35
C GLN A 174 -3.94 -11.10 -27.61
N SER A 175 -3.57 -9.82 -27.58
CA SER A 175 -2.64 -9.28 -28.57
C SER A 175 -1.26 -9.81 -28.23
N ASN A 176 -0.69 -10.61 -29.14
CA ASN A 176 0.73 -11.00 -29.10
C ASN A 176 1.65 -9.79 -29.17
#